data_AF-A0A8J5KKE5-F1
#
_entry.id   AF-A0A8J5KKE5-F1
#
_cell.length_a   1.000
_cell.length_b   1.000
_cell.length_c   1.000
_cell.angle_alpha   90.00
_cell.angle_beta   90.00
_cell.angle_gamma   90.00
#
_symmetry.space_group_name_H-M   'P 1'
#
loop_
_entity.id
_entity.type
_entity.pdbx_description
1 polymer ?
#
loop_
_entity_poly.entity_id
_entity_poly.type
_entity_poly.pdbx_seq_one_letter_code
_entity_poly.pdbx_strand_id
1 'polypeptide(L)'
;MSAIRKTIVTLAKKAGFDEVDDVDVEDLDSHNEDLIELERLQQEEMPLATEEDADETPTQLLTVQNLRKLISSFEKAMEMDPNIDRSCTIIRNVKKDIRAYYEVLEEKRKNAQQMTRCIYRGQTFYPQCTNHPIYSTS
;
A
#
# COMPACT_ATOMS: atom_id res chain seq x y z
N MET A 1 26.13 -31.04 -20.89
CA MET A 1 25.58 -30.76 -19.55
C MET A 1 25.51 -29.26 -19.32
N SER A 2 24.31 -28.70 -19.21
CA SER A 2 24.08 -27.30 -18.79
C SER A 2 24.72 -27.02 -17.42
N ALA A 3 25.29 -25.82 -17.24
CA ALA A 3 25.95 -25.39 -16.00
C ALA A 3 25.00 -25.45 -14.78
N ILE A 4 23.70 -25.28 -15.03
CA ILE A 4 22.65 -25.31 -14.01
C ILE A 4 22.45 -26.74 -13.48
N ARG A 5 22.39 -27.75 -14.36
CA ARG A 5 22.22 -29.17 -13.96
C ARG A 5 23.33 -29.64 -13.01
N LYS A 6 24.59 -29.31 -13.34
CA LYS A 6 25.74 -29.62 -12.47
C LYS A 6 25.64 -28.96 -11.09
N THR A 7 25.11 -27.74 -11.06
CA THR A 7 24.92 -27.00 -9.80
C THR A 7 23.88 -27.68 -8.92
N ILE A 8 22.77 -28.14 -9.50
CA ILE A 8 21.69 -28.85 -8.80
C ILE A 8 22.20 -30.15 -8.18
N VAL A 9 22.87 -31.00 -8.96
CA VAL A 9 23.44 -32.27 -8.46
C VAL A 9 24.46 -32.02 -7.33
N THR A 10 25.29 -30.97 -7.46
CA THR A 10 26.26 -30.61 -6.42
C THR A 10 25.58 -30.16 -5.13
N LEU A 11 24.49 -29.40 -5.22
CA LEU A 11 23.72 -28.95 -4.06
C LEU A 11 22.97 -30.11 -3.39
N ALA A 12 22.42 -31.04 -4.18
CA ALA A 12 21.75 -32.24 -3.67
C ALA A 12 22.70 -33.09 -2.84
N LYS A 13 23.90 -33.38 -3.36
CA LYS A 13 24.94 -34.12 -2.64
C LYS A 13 25.39 -33.39 -1.38
N LYS A 14 25.51 -32.06 -1.43
CA LYS A 14 25.83 -31.24 -0.24
C LYS A 14 24.72 -31.25 0.83
N ALA A 15 23.47 -31.46 0.43
CA ALA A 15 22.33 -31.56 1.33
C ALA A 15 22.10 -33.00 1.86
N GLY A 16 22.95 -33.96 1.48
CA GLY A 16 22.88 -35.36 1.91
C GLY A 16 22.02 -36.25 1.00
N PHE A 17 21.66 -35.79 -0.20
CA PHE A 17 21.01 -36.60 -1.22
C PHE A 17 22.06 -37.16 -2.17
N ASP A 18 22.69 -38.26 -1.76
CA ASP A 18 23.76 -38.92 -2.52
C ASP A 18 23.26 -39.73 -3.73
N GLU A 19 21.96 -40.06 -3.74
CA GLU A 19 21.30 -40.84 -4.80
C GLU A 19 20.93 -40.01 -6.04
N VAL A 20 21.03 -38.68 -5.97
CA VAL A 20 20.67 -37.79 -7.09
C VAL A 20 21.82 -37.69 -8.08
N ASP A 21 21.60 -38.13 -9.31
CA ASP A 21 22.56 -38.12 -10.41
C ASP A 21 22.04 -37.33 -11.63
N ASP A 22 22.90 -37.17 -12.65
CA ASP A 22 22.62 -36.30 -13.80
C ASP A 22 21.37 -36.72 -14.62
N VAL A 23 20.96 -37.98 -14.50
CA VAL A 23 19.75 -38.53 -15.16
C VAL A 23 18.48 -37.96 -14.51
N ASP A 24 18.49 -37.73 -13.19
CA ASP A 24 17.32 -37.21 -12.46
C ASP A 24 16.99 -35.75 -12.78
N VAL A 25 17.95 -35.05 -13.40
CA VAL A 25 17.85 -33.64 -13.78
C VAL A 25 17.85 -33.43 -15.30
N GLU A 26 17.70 -34.49 -16.08
CA GLU A 26 17.76 -34.46 -17.55
C GLU A 26 16.64 -33.60 -18.16
N ASP A 27 15.42 -33.75 -17.64
CA ASP A 27 14.17 -33.13 -18.16
C ASP A 27 13.89 -31.70 -17.67
N LEU A 28 14.83 -31.08 -16.94
CA LEU A 28 14.65 -29.70 -16.45
C LEU A 28 14.55 -28.67 -17.59
N ASP A 29 15.17 -28.95 -18.73
CA ASP A 29 15.13 -28.05 -19.89
C ASP A 29 13.73 -28.05 -20.58
N SER A 30 12.95 -29.13 -20.42
CA SER A 30 11.60 -29.30 -21.02
C SER A 30 10.56 -28.36 -20.40
N HIS A 31 10.71 -28.02 -19.12
CA HIS A 31 9.76 -27.15 -18.39
C HIS A 31 10.10 -25.66 -18.52
N ASN A 32 11.15 -25.32 -19.28
CA ASN A 32 11.53 -23.93 -19.48
C ASN A 32 10.55 -23.19 -20.43
N GLU A 33 9.87 -23.91 -21.33
CA GLU A 33 8.86 -23.34 -22.23
C GLU A 33 7.62 -22.87 -21.47
N ASP A 34 7.15 -23.66 -20.49
CA ASP A 34 6.03 -23.29 -19.61
C ASP A 34 6.40 -22.11 -18.69
N LEU A 35 7.65 -22.01 -18.26
CA LEU A 35 8.15 -20.89 -17.44
C LEU A 35 8.17 -19.58 -18.24
N ILE A 36 8.57 -19.64 -19.52
CA ILE A 36 8.56 -18.50 -20.44
C ILE A 36 7.11 -18.07 -20.73
N GLU A 37 6.18 -19.02 -20.85
CA GLU A 37 4.76 -18.69 -21.06
C GLU A 37 4.12 -18.07 -19.81
N LEU A 38 4.45 -18.54 -18.61
CA LEU A 38 4.03 -17.90 -17.35
C LEU A 38 4.62 -16.51 -17.16
N GLU A 39 5.90 -16.29 -17.50
CA GLU A 39 6.54 -14.98 -17.46
C GLU A 39 5.92 -14.02 -18.49
N ARG A 40 5.60 -14.52 -19.70
CA ARG A 40 4.89 -13.76 -20.72
C ARG A 40 3.48 -13.37 -20.29
N LEU A 41 2.74 -14.27 -19.64
CA LEU A 41 1.41 -13.97 -19.10
C LEU A 41 1.48 -12.95 -17.95
N GLN A 42 2.49 -13.01 -17.08
CA GLN A 42 2.74 -11.98 -16.06
C GLN A 42 3.11 -10.61 -16.67
N GLN A 43 3.80 -10.62 -17.81
CA GLN A 43 4.17 -9.41 -18.53
C GLN A 43 3.01 -8.81 -19.32
N GLU A 44 2.07 -9.63 -19.81
CA GLU A 44 0.80 -9.19 -20.42
C GLU A 44 -0.21 -8.70 -19.37
N GLU A 45 -0.16 -9.20 -18.12
CA GLU A 45 -1.02 -8.75 -17.03
C GLU A 45 -0.53 -7.44 -16.37
N MET A 46 0.67 -6.97 -16.69
CA MET A 46 1.03 -5.56 -16.48
C MET A 46 0.48 -4.73 -17.65
N PRO A 47 -0.59 -3.93 -17.47
CA PRO A 47 -0.87 -2.89 -18.43
C PRO A 47 0.34 -1.97 -18.45
N LEU A 48 1.02 -1.92 -19.60
CA LEU A 48 1.84 -0.78 -19.98
C LEU A 48 0.94 0.45 -19.79
N ALA A 49 1.19 1.21 -18.73
CA ALA A 49 0.73 2.59 -18.66
C ALA A 49 1.41 3.29 -19.84
N THR A 50 0.67 3.40 -20.94
CA THR A 50 1.01 4.26 -22.05
C THR A 50 1.09 5.67 -21.49
N GLU A 51 2.31 6.12 -21.20
CA GLU A 51 2.65 7.52 -20.96
C GLU A 51 2.40 8.27 -22.26
N GLU A 52 1.16 8.69 -22.49
CA GLU A 52 0.74 9.76 -23.41
C GLU A 52 -0.78 9.92 -23.36
N ASP A 53 -1.29 10.46 -22.25
CA ASP A 53 -2.30 11.50 -22.35
C ASP A 53 -2.22 12.40 -21.11
N ALA A 54 -2.12 13.69 -21.36
CA ALA A 54 -2.13 14.72 -20.35
C ALA A 54 -3.55 14.84 -19.82
N ASP A 55 -3.92 13.99 -18.87
CA ASP A 55 -4.97 14.34 -17.93
C ASP A 55 -4.25 14.66 -16.62
N GLU A 56 -4.21 15.96 -16.30
CA GLU A 56 -3.88 16.43 -14.96
C GLU A 56 -4.69 15.57 -14.00
N THR A 57 -4.07 14.54 -13.39
CA THR A 57 -4.76 13.79 -12.34
C THR A 57 -5.23 14.87 -11.38
N PRO A 58 -6.55 15.07 -11.20
CA PRO A 58 -7.02 16.17 -10.38
C PRO A 58 -6.41 15.89 -9.04
N THR A 59 -5.44 16.73 -8.62
CA THR A 59 -4.62 16.50 -7.42
C THR A 59 -5.60 16.10 -6.35
N GLN A 60 -5.69 14.80 -6.04
CA GLN A 60 -6.93 14.30 -5.44
C GLN A 60 -7.01 14.98 -4.09
N LEU A 61 -7.90 15.97 -4.00
CA LEU A 61 -7.93 16.84 -2.85
C LEU A 61 -8.15 15.90 -1.68
N LEU A 62 -7.23 15.94 -0.70
CA LEU A 62 -7.27 15.07 0.46
C LEU A 62 -8.44 15.53 1.34
N THR A 63 -9.66 15.23 0.90
CA THR A 63 -10.88 15.52 1.62
C THR A 63 -10.99 14.57 2.80
N VAL A 64 -11.71 15.00 3.83
CA VAL A 64 -12.01 14.19 5.02
C VAL A 64 -12.65 12.85 4.64
N GLN A 65 -13.48 12.84 3.60
CA GLN A 65 -14.13 11.63 3.10
C GLN A 65 -13.13 10.68 2.44
N ASN A 66 -12.27 11.20 1.56
CA ASN A 66 -11.23 10.41 0.89
C ASN A 66 -10.25 9.81 1.91
N LEU A 67 -9.83 10.61 2.89
CA LEU A 67 -8.94 10.15 3.96
C LEU A 67 -9.57 9.02 4.80
N ARG A 68 -10.85 9.14 5.17
CA ARG A 68 -11.57 8.07 5.88
C ARG A 68 -11.67 6.80 5.05
N LYS A 69 -11.99 6.93 3.75
CA LYS A 69 -12.10 5.80 2.83
C LYS A 69 -10.77 5.07 2.71
N LEU A 70 -9.67 5.81 2.53
CA LEU A 70 -8.32 5.28 2.42
C LEU A 70 -7.90 4.50 3.67
N ILE A 71 -8.11 5.09 4.86
CA ILE A 71 -7.82 4.43 6.14
C ILE A 71 -8.62 3.13 6.27
N SER A 72 -9.91 3.15 5.93
CA SER A 72 -10.75 1.96 6.00
C SER A 72 -10.31 0.86 5.03
N SER A 73 -9.86 1.21 3.82
CA SER A 73 -9.31 0.22 2.88
C SER A 73 -8.01 -0.39 3.38
N PHE A 74 -7.14 0.41 4.02
CA PHE A 74 -5.93 -0.10 4.64
C PHE A 74 -6.25 -1.09 5.77
N GLU A 75 -7.12 -0.72 6.70
CA GLU A 75 -7.51 -1.60 7.81
C GLU A 75 -8.06 -2.95 7.30
N LYS A 76 -8.93 -2.93 6.28
CA LYS A 76 -9.45 -4.15 5.66
C LYS A 76 -8.35 -5.00 5.01
N ALA A 77 -7.43 -4.38 4.26
CA ALA A 77 -6.34 -5.11 3.63
C ALA A 77 -5.44 -5.81 4.66
N MET A 78 -5.28 -5.21 5.83
CA MET A 78 -4.47 -5.76 6.92
C MET A 78 -5.16 -6.92 7.65
N GLU A 79 -6.50 -6.94 7.70
CA GLU A 79 -7.28 -8.05 8.26
C GLU A 79 -7.24 -9.31 7.39
N MET A 80 -6.84 -9.19 6.12
CA MET A 80 -6.71 -10.34 5.21
C MET A 80 -5.39 -11.11 5.36
N ASP A 81 -4.41 -10.60 6.11
CA ASP A 81 -3.13 -11.29 6.29
C ASP A 81 -3.32 -12.51 7.21
N PRO A 82 -3.09 -13.75 6.72
CA PRO A 82 -3.26 -14.96 7.51
C PRO A 82 -2.24 -15.06 8.66
N ASN A 83 -1.15 -14.29 8.63
CA ASN A 83 -0.19 -14.21 9.72
C ASN A 83 -0.54 -13.05 10.67
N ILE A 84 -1.13 -13.40 11.81
CA ILE A 84 -1.60 -12.43 12.82
C ILE A 84 -0.46 -11.61 13.42
N ASP A 85 0.72 -12.20 13.64
CA ASP A 85 1.85 -11.49 14.26
C ASP A 85 2.45 -10.46 13.30
N ARG A 86 2.57 -10.85 12.02
CA ARG A 86 2.98 -9.94 10.95
C ARG A 86 1.96 -8.82 10.79
N SER A 87 0.67 -9.16 10.67
CA SER A 87 -0.40 -8.17 10.50
C SER A 87 -0.44 -7.19 11.68
N CYS A 88 -0.36 -7.68 12.91
CA CYS A 88 -0.31 -6.88 14.12
C CYS A 88 0.89 -5.92 14.17
N THR A 89 2.05 -6.33 13.66
CA THR A 89 3.25 -5.49 13.59
C THR A 89 3.06 -4.38 12.55
N ILE A 90 2.58 -4.72 11.36
CA ILE A 90 2.34 -3.77 10.29
C ILE A 90 1.24 -2.78 10.71
N ILE A 91 0.14 -3.25 11.32
CA ILE A 91 -0.96 -2.40 11.83
C ILE A 91 -0.42 -1.35 12.79
N ARG A 92 0.43 -1.74 13.75
CA ARG A 92 1.01 -0.81 14.71
C ARG A 92 1.89 0.23 14.04
N ASN A 93 2.76 -0.18 13.11
CA ASN A 93 3.68 0.71 12.42
C ASN A 93 2.92 1.69 11.52
N VAL A 94 2.01 1.20 10.69
CA VAL A 94 1.19 2.04 9.82
C VAL A 94 0.37 3.02 10.65
N LYS A 95 -0.33 2.57 11.71
CA LYS A 95 -1.10 3.47 12.59
C LYS A 95 -0.24 4.54 13.25
N LYS A 96 1.03 4.25 13.54
CA LYS A 96 1.97 5.23 14.06
C LYS A 96 2.30 6.29 13.00
N ASP A 97 2.59 5.86 11.77
CA ASP A 97 2.98 6.75 10.67
C ASP A 97 1.82 7.63 10.20
N ILE A 98 0.58 7.11 10.20
CA ILE A 98 -0.61 7.87 9.79
C ILE A 98 -1.34 8.54 10.97
N ARG A 99 -0.77 8.56 12.17
CA ARG A 99 -1.40 9.10 13.39
C ARG A 99 -1.92 10.53 13.20
N ALA A 100 -1.12 11.40 12.59
CA ALA A 100 -1.48 12.80 12.37
C ALA A 100 -2.79 12.95 11.59
N TYR A 101 -3.07 12.03 10.66
CA TYR A 101 -4.32 12.04 9.88
C TYR A 101 -5.54 11.65 10.73
N TYR A 102 -5.39 10.69 11.65
CA TYR A 102 -6.46 10.35 12.59
C TYR A 102 -6.80 11.53 13.51
N GLU A 103 -5.78 12.25 13.99
CA GLU A 103 -5.96 13.43 14.84
C GLU A 103 -6.76 14.51 14.11
N VAL A 104 -6.40 14.83 12.86
CA VAL A 104 -7.15 15.79 12.02
C VAL A 104 -8.60 15.34 11.79
N LEU A 105 -8.84 14.05 11.55
CA LEU A 105 -10.19 13.51 11.39
C LEU A 105 -11.01 13.66 12.68
N GLU A 106 -10.39 13.44 13.83
CA GLU A 106 -11.03 13.56 15.13
C GLU A 106 -11.35 15.01 15.49
N GLU A 107 -10.41 15.92 15.25
CA GLU A 107 -10.61 17.36 15.44
C GLU A 107 -11.75 17.89 14.57
N LYS A 108 -11.78 17.52 13.27
CA LYS A 108 -12.89 17.91 12.39
C LYS A 108 -14.23 17.34 12.87
N ARG A 109 -14.25 16.13 13.42
CA ARG A 109 -15.44 15.55 14.04
C ARG A 109 -15.88 16.34 15.29
N LYS A 110 -14.95 16.70 16.17
CA LYS A 110 -15.22 17.49 17.39
C LYS A 110 -15.73 18.88 17.04
N ASN A 111 -15.11 19.57 16.07
CA ASN A 111 -15.51 20.89 15.61
C ASN A 111 -16.91 20.87 14.99
N ALA A 112 -17.24 19.86 14.18
CA ALA A 112 -18.59 19.69 13.66
C ALA A 112 -19.61 19.51 14.79
N GLN A 113 -19.32 18.65 15.78
CA GLN A 113 -20.21 18.43 16.93
C GLN A 113 -20.39 19.68 17.79
N GLN A 114 -19.31 20.44 18.00
CA GLN A 114 -19.36 21.69 18.74
C GLN A 114 -20.17 22.73 17.98
N MET A 115 -19.96 22.89 16.67
CA MET A 115 -20.71 23.81 15.82
C MET A 115 -22.21 23.48 15.87
N THR A 116 -22.57 22.22 15.70
CA THR A 116 -23.95 21.74 15.85
C THR A 116 -24.51 22.10 17.23
N ARG A 117 -23.77 21.86 18.33
CA ARG A 117 -24.20 22.22 19.68
C ARG A 117 -24.36 23.72 19.91
N CYS A 118 -23.49 24.55 19.34
CA CYS A 118 -23.54 26.01 19.44
C CYS A 118 -24.76 26.59 18.69
N ILE A 119 -25.06 26.06 17.50
CA ILE A 119 -26.25 26.45 16.72
C ILE A 119 -27.53 26.17 17.51
N TYR A 120 -27.65 25.00 18.15
CA TYR A 120 -28.83 24.66 18.96
C TYR A 120 -28.93 25.43 20.29
N ARG A 121 -27.85 26.08 20.76
CA ARG A 121 -27.84 26.89 22.00
C ARG A 121 -27.89 28.40 21.76
N GLY A 122 -28.04 28.86 20.52
CA GLY A 122 -28.19 30.28 20.20
C GLY A 122 -26.94 31.14 20.45
N GLN A 123 -25.75 30.54 20.62
CA GLN A 123 -24.49 31.27 20.72
C GLN A 123 -23.71 31.13 19.42
N THR A 124 -23.73 32.17 18.58
CA THR A 124 -22.95 32.25 17.35
C THR A 124 -21.50 32.67 17.66
N PHE A 125 -20.65 31.71 18.01
CA PHE A 125 -19.20 31.94 17.97
C PHE A 125 -18.66 31.51 16.61
N TYR A 126 -18.54 32.46 15.68
CA TYR A 126 -17.75 32.26 14.47
C TYR A 126 -16.27 32.19 14.87
N PRO A 127 -15.53 31.11 14.55
CA PRO A 127 -14.08 31.12 14.73
C PRO A 127 -13.52 32.14 13.72
N GLN A 128 -13.08 33.29 14.21
CA GLN A 128 -12.36 34.25 13.39
C GLN A 128 -11.04 33.60 12.97
N CYS A 129 -10.92 33.22 11.70
CA CYS A 129 -9.62 33.09 11.08
C CYS A 129 -8.98 34.48 11.13
N THR A 130 -8.09 34.71 12.09
CA THR A 130 -7.30 35.94 12.17
C THR A 130 -6.27 35.94 11.05
N ASN A 131 -6.69 36.23 9.82
CA ASN A 131 -5.80 36.81 8.84
C ASN A 131 -5.60 38.27 9.26
N HIS A 132 -4.47 38.52 9.94
CA HIS A 132 -3.99 39.87 10.20
C HIS A 132 -3.76 40.59 8.87
N PRO A 133 -4.41 41.74 8.60
CA PRO A 133 -3.92 42.68 7.62
C PRO A 133 -2.75 43.43 8.27
N ILE A 134 -1.56 43.20 7.75
CA ILE A 134 -0.36 43.99 8.11
C ILE A 134 -0.54 45.39 7.49
N TYR A 135 -0.82 46.35 8.37
CA TYR A 135 -0.70 47.81 8.31
C TYR A 135 -1.57 48.66 7.36
N SER A 136 -2.35 49.54 8.00
CA SER A 136 -2.90 50.78 7.48
C SER A 136 -1.87 51.91 7.57
N THR A 137 -1.69 52.61 6.46
CA THR A 137 -1.49 54.07 6.29
C THR A 137 -0.53 54.84 7.20
N SER A 138 0.41 55.54 6.57
CA SER A 138 0.65 56.97 6.80
C SER A 138 0.89 57.65 5.47
#